data_AF-A0A2I0P370-F1
#
_entry.id   AF-A0A2I0P370-F1
#
_cell.length_a   1.000
_cell.length_b   1.000
_cell.length_c   1.000
_cell.angle_alpha   90.00
_cell.angle_beta   90.00
_cell.angle_gamma   90.00
#
_symmetry.space_group_name_H-M   'P 1'
#
loop_
_entity.id
_entity.type
_entity.pdbx_description
1 polymer ?
#
loop_
_entity_poly.entity_id
_entity_poly.type
_entity_poly.pdbx_seq_one_letter_code
_entity_poly.pdbx_strand_id
1 'polypeptide(L)'
;MRSLLAIALFIWVIFAPLGVCAEENVISVNETETVAIIENATNVETTSPDLALLFGKVHITLLMSTEEAFSYLLMNDTAEKQAFFDGVAVSEEAFTAFEDAAAKAGENESILVTGYEQVKEDYAHMTGAADAMFASFEKEGKPVQEDVIAFEESVDTVFNGTDNTWVAYNSGMDIPPTSNASIRALYGKLLGAVEESYAYPVLGDKTEKENALADFAEFDARVARYAEEYPATSYDDLKAVKDEIQTAAESMFATFEKDGKVNEEEVATLEKLVEKMNVDCLKLFDQASSEKAPVISETGNETVVNTTA
;
A
#
# COMPACT_ATOMS: atom_id res chain seq x y z
N MET A 1 -6.41 -21.54 -42.65
CA MET A 1 -6.85 -22.46 -41.57
C MET A 1 -6.86 -21.61 -40.31
N ARG A 2 -7.95 -20.91 -39.95
CA ARG A 2 -9.16 -21.36 -39.22
C ARG A 2 -8.86 -22.20 -37.97
N SER A 3 -8.88 -21.53 -36.82
CA SER A 3 -9.52 -21.88 -35.52
C SER A 3 -9.20 -20.67 -34.61
N LEU A 4 -10.07 -19.70 -34.27
CA LEU A 4 -11.40 -19.71 -33.66
C LEU A 4 -11.47 -20.50 -32.36
N LEU A 5 -11.37 -19.81 -31.22
CA LEU A 5 -12.37 -19.91 -30.15
C LEU A 5 -12.44 -18.58 -29.38
N ALA A 6 -13.67 -18.10 -29.22
CA ALA A 6 -14.07 -16.89 -28.52
C ALA A 6 -14.69 -17.27 -27.18
N ILE A 7 -14.60 -16.39 -26.17
CA ILE A 7 -15.68 -16.16 -25.20
C ILE A 7 -15.73 -14.67 -24.88
N ALA A 8 -16.92 -14.09 -25.04
CA ALA A 8 -17.31 -12.73 -24.67
C ALA A 8 -18.40 -12.81 -23.60
N LEU A 9 -18.52 -11.80 -22.73
CA LEU A 9 -19.77 -11.24 -22.18
C LEU A 9 -19.38 -10.03 -21.28
N PHE A 10 -19.63 -8.76 -21.62
CA PHE A 10 -20.89 -7.99 -21.59
C PHE A 10 -21.65 -8.05 -20.25
N ILE A 11 -21.75 -6.91 -19.56
CA ILE A 11 -23.01 -6.32 -19.07
C ILE A 11 -22.82 -4.79 -18.96
N TRP A 12 -23.64 -4.09 -19.75
CA TRP A 12 -23.95 -2.67 -19.67
C TRP A 12 -25.26 -2.58 -18.88
N VAL A 13 -25.36 -1.74 -17.85
CA VAL A 13 -26.66 -1.33 -17.29
C VAL A 13 -26.68 0.18 -17.13
N ILE A 14 -27.43 0.81 -18.03
CA ILE A 14 -28.00 2.16 -17.90
C ILE A 14 -29.19 2.07 -16.93
N PHE A 15 -29.31 3.01 -15.99
CA PHE A 15 -30.62 3.40 -15.47
C PHE A 15 -30.74 4.93 -15.43
N ALA A 16 -31.72 5.41 -16.19
CA ALA A 16 -32.29 6.75 -16.12
C ALA A 16 -33.47 6.78 -15.11
N PRO A 17 -33.94 7.96 -14.67
CA PRO A 17 -34.79 8.13 -13.50
C PRO A 17 -36.29 8.02 -13.83
N LEU A 18 -37.06 7.40 -12.94
CA LEU A 18 -38.52 7.49 -12.94
C LEU A 18 -39.00 7.76 -11.52
N GLY A 19 -39.51 8.98 -11.30
CA GLY A 19 -40.33 9.29 -10.13
C GLY A 19 -41.75 8.78 -10.32
N VAL A 20 -42.39 8.36 -9.22
CA VAL A 20 -43.84 8.32 -9.07
C VAL A 20 -44.20 8.63 -7.61
N CYS A 21 -44.94 9.74 -7.48
CA CYS A 21 -46.06 10.10 -6.62
C CYS A 21 -46.22 9.55 -5.18
N ALA A 22 -46.49 10.53 -4.32
CA ALA A 22 -47.05 10.44 -2.98
C ALA A 22 -48.38 9.69 -2.91
N GLU A 23 -48.63 9.06 -1.76
CA GLU A 23 -49.97 8.84 -1.25
C GLU A 23 -49.99 9.12 0.26
N GLU A 24 -50.81 10.10 0.63
CA GLU A 24 -51.14 10.48 2.00
C GLU A 24 -51.98 9.38 2.65
N ASN A 25 -51.70 9.05 3.91
CA ASN A 25 -52.73 8.54 4.80
C ASN A 25 -52.67 9.29 6.12
N VAL A 26 -53.64 10.18 6.27
CA VAL A 26 -54.00 10.89 7.49
C VAL A 26 -54.79 9.93 8.39
N ILE A 27 -54.33 9.72 9.62
CA ILE A 27 -55.21 9.37 10.74
C ILE A 27 -54.91 10.34 11.89
N SER A 28 -55.97 11.03 12.31
CA SER A 28 -55.97 12.09 13.31
C SER A 28 -56.20 11.57 14.73
N VAL A 29 -55.40 12.10 15.66
CA VAL A 29 -55.73 12.56 17.04
C VAL A 29 -56.12 11.51 18.09
N ASN A 30 -55.32 11.37 19.15
CA ASN A 30 -55.73 11.79 20.49
C ASN A 30 -54.55 12.03 21.47
N GLU A 31 -54.78 12.95 22.40
CA GLU A 31 -53.81 13.67 23.24
C GLU A 31 -53.23 12.88 24.44
N THR A 32 -52.08 13.39 24.91
CA THR A 32 -51.53 13.33 26.28
C THR A 32 -50.91 12.03 26.78
N GLU A 33 -49.65 11.80 26.37
CA GLU A 33 -48.58 11.42 27.31
C GLU A 33 -47.30 12.16 26.88
N THR A 34 -46.80 13.07 27.73
CA THR A 34 -45.44 13.59 27.60
C THR A 34 -44.47 12.46 27.94
N VAL A 35 -44.20 11.60 26.97
CA VAL A 35 -43.03 10.73 26.99
C VAL A 35 -41.84 11.65 26.80
N ALA A 36 -41.05 11.82 27.86
CA ALA A 36 -39.71 12.35 27.72
C ALA A 36 -38.95 11.39 26.81
N ILE A 37 -38.86 11.75 25.52
CA ILE A 37 -37.89 11.15 24.62
C ILE A 37 -36.55 11.62 25.17
N ILE A 38 -35.93 10.80 26.01
CA ILE A 38 -34.49 10.80 26.13
C ILE A 38 -34.03 10.42 24.73
N GLU A 39 -33.62 11.42 23.94
CA GLU A 39 -32.74 11.19 22.81
C GLU A 39 -31.50 10.50 23.41
N ASN A 40 -31.53 9.17 23.46
CA ASN A 40 -30.31 8.41 23.28
C ASN A 40 -29.89 8.74 21.84
N ALA A 41 -29.19 9.87 21.70
CA ALA A 41 -28.22 10.03 20.64
C ALA A 41 -27.26 8.85 20.83
N THR A 42 -27.57 7.71 20.19
CA THR A 42 -26.53 6.87 19.66
C THR A 42 -25.68 7.81 18.84
N ASN A 43 -24.60 8.30 19.43
CA ASN A 43 -23.41 8.69 18.69
C ASN A 43 -23.09 7.46 17.85
N VAL A 44 -23.65 7.40 16.66
CA VAL A 44 -23.02 6.72 15.55
C VAL A 44 -21.79 7.59 15.33
N GLU A 45 -20.72 7.31 16.07
CA GLU A 45 -19.39 7.66 15.62
C GLU A 45 -19.32 7.06 14.23
N THR A 46 -19.50 7.93 13.23
CA THR A 46 -19.11 7.64 11.87
C THR A 46 -17.62 7.43 11.97
N THR A 47 -17.20 6.17 12.15
CA THR A 47 -15.80 5.77 12.20
C THR A 47 -15.17 6.30 10.93
N SER A 48 -14.44 7.40 11.04
CA SER A 48 -13.62 7.91 9.95
C SER A 48 -12.66 6.79 9.55
N PRO A 49 -12.40 6.57 8.25
CA PRO A 49 -11.38 5.63 7.83
C PRO A 49 -10.07 5.92 8.55
N ASP A 50 -9.35 4.87 8.98
CA ASP A 50 -8.05 5.01 9.63
C ASP A 50 -7.07 5.65 8.62
N LEU A 51 -6.74 6.92 8.85
CA LEU A 51 -5.92 7.70 7.94
C LEU A 51 -4.48 7.15 7.86
N ALA A 52 -3.98 6.56 8.94
CA ALA A 52 -2.65 5.95 8.98
C ALA A 52 -2.61 4.68 8.11
N LEU A 53 -3.69 3.89 8.12
CA LEU A 53 -3.82 2.72 7.26
C LEU A 53 -3.89 3.12 5.78
N LEU A 54 -4.68 4.13 5.44
CA LEU A 54 -4.78 4.64 4.08
C LEU A 54 -3.45 5.23 3.58
N PHE A 55 -2.74 5.97 4.43
CA PHE A 55 -1.39 6.46 4.11
C PHE A 55 -0.42 5.30 3.85
N GLY A 56 -0.49 4.25 4.67
CA GLY A 56 0.30 3.04 4.47
C GLY A 56 0.01 2.34 3.14
N LYS A 57 -1.26 2.33 2.71
CA LYS A 57 -1.67 1.78 1.41
C LYS A 57 -1.09 2.58 0.25
N VAL A 58 -1.10 3.92 0.32
CA VAL A 58 -0.45 4.80 -0.68
C VAL A 58 1.02 4.43 -0.84
N HIS A 59 1.77 4.32 0.27
CA HIS A 59 3.20 3.96 0.22
C HIS A 59 3.42 2.61 -0.48
N ILE A 60 2.66 1.58 -0.10
CA ILE A 60 2.84 0.24 -0.67
C ILE A 60 2.50 0.19 -2.15
N THR A 61 1.39 0.79 -2.60
CA THR A 61 1.01 0.75 -4.02
C THR A 61 2.03 1.48 -4.90
N LEU A 62 2.68 2.51 -4.36
CA LEU A 62 3.77 3.22 -5.06
C LEU A 62 4.99 2.31 -5.25
N LEU A 63 5.48 1.70 -4.16
CA LEU A 63 6.59 0.73 -4.19
C LEU A 63 6.34 -0.40 -5.18
N MET A 64 5.12 -0.91 -5.24
CA MET A 64 4.75 -1.97 -6.17
C MET A 64 4.87 -1.55 -7.63
N SER A 65 4.61 -0.28 -7.96
CA SER A 65 4.73 0.18 -9.35
C SER A 65 6.18 0.33 -9.78
N THR A 66 7.11 0.70 -8.88
CA THR A 66 8.49 1.04 -9.27
C THR A 66 9.27 -0.17 -9.78
N GLU A 67 9.02 -1.37 -9.25
CA GLU A 67 9.66 -2.59 -9.75
C GLU A 67 9.31 -2.88 -11.22
N GLU A 68 8.07 -2.64 -11.63
CA GLU A 68 7.58 -2.88 -12.99
C GLU A 68 8.32 -2.00 -14.00
N ALA A 69 8.68 -0.77 -13.58
CA ALA A 69 9.47 0.13 -14.40
C ALA A 69 10.87 -0.44 -14.68
N PHE A 70 11.53 -1.00 -13.66
CA PHE A 70 12.84 -1.61 -13.85
C PHE A 70 12.75 -2.96 -14.58
N SER A 71 11.73 -3.77 -14.31
CA SER A 71 11.45 -5.01 -15.04
C SER A 71 11.33 -4.76 -16.54
N TYR A 72 10.62 -3.69 -16.94
CA TYR A 72 10.56 -3.26 -18.34
C TYR A 72 11.95 -3.01 -18.95
N LEU A 73 12.86 -2.36 -18.22
CA LEU A 73 14.22 -2.10 -18.72
C LEU A 73 15.06 -3.36 -18.86
N LEU A 74 14.86 -4.34 -17.97
CA LEU A 74 15.58 -5.62 -18.00
C LEU A 74 15.08 -6.55 -19.09
N MET A 75 13.76 -6.61 -19.28
CA MET A 75 13.09 -7.60 -20.13
C MET A 75 12.73 -7.04 -21.51
N ASN A 76 12.65 -5.71 -21.66
CA ASN A 76 12.11 -5.03 -22.84
C ASN A 76 10.72 -5.59 -23.23
N ASP A 77 9.92 -5.98 -22.24
CA ASP A 77 8.56 -6.46 -22.44
C ASP A 77 7.56 -5.35 -22.17
N THR A 78 6.83 -4.95 -23.21
CA THR A 78 5.80 -3.91 -23.11
C THR A 78 4.68 -4.23 -22.12
N ALA A 79 4.51 -5.50 -21.71
CA ALA A 79 3.61 -5.88 -20.64
C ALA A 79 4.03 -5.25 -19.30
N GLU A 80 5.32 -5.25 -18.96
CA GLU A 80 5.88 -4.65 -17.74
C GLU A 80 5.65 -3.14 -17.71
N LYS A 81 5.86 -2.46 -18.85
CA LYS A 81 5.56 -1.03 -18.98
C LYS A 81 4.07 -0.75 -18.75
N GLN A 82 3.19 -1.63 -19.21
CA GLN A 82 1.76 -1.49 -18.94
C GLN A 82 1.45 -1.78 -17.46
N ALA A 83 2.08 -2.78 -16.85
CA ALA A 83 1.95 -3.11 -15.44
C ALA A 83 2.36 -1.93 -14.53
N PHE A 84 3.44 -1.22 -14.88
CA PHE A 84 3.81 0.04 -14.23
C PHE A 84 2.64 1.05 -14.25
N PHE A 85 2.05 1.33 -15.41
CA PHE A 85 0.96 2.30 -15.51
C PHE A 85 -0.34 1.81 -14.83
N ASP A 86 -0.59 0.51 -14.84
CA ASP A 86 -1.71 -0.08 -14.11
C ASP A 86 -1.48 0.08 -12.59
N GLY A 87 -0.25 -0.10 -12.09
CA GLY A 87 0.14 0.16 -10.70
C GLY A 87 0.07 1.63 -10.29
N VAL A 88 0.46 2.54 -11.19
CA VAL A 88 0.26 4.00 -11.05
C VAL A 88 -1.23 4.31 -10.87
N ALA A 89 -2.12 3.73 -11.70
CA ALA A 89 -3.56 3.92 -11.55
C ALA A 89 -4.10 3.37 -10.21
N VAL A 90 -3.61 2.21 -9.74
CA VAL A 90 -3.95 1.69 -8.40
C VAL A 90 -3.49 2.64 -7.29
N SER A 91 -2.33 3.28 -7.45
CA SER A 91 -1.86 4.31 -6.51
C SER A 91 -2.77 5.54 -6.52
N GLU A 92 -3.26 5.99 -7.68
CA GLU A 92 -4.22 7.10 -7.78
C GLU A 92 -5.54 6.81 -7.06
N GLU A 93 -6.02 5.55 -7.10
CA GLU A 93 -7.17 5.13 -6.31
C GLU A 93 -6.90 5.21 -4.80
N ALA A 94 -5.70 4.82 -4.35
CA ALA A 94 -5.28 4.94 -2.97
C ALA A 94 -5.14 6.41 -2.53
N PHE A 95 -4.57 7.27 -3.39
CA PHE A 95 -4.50 8.72 -3.17
C PHE A 95 -5.89 9.31 -2.98
N THR A 96 -6.84 8.97 -3.86
CA THR A 96 -8.24 9.44 -3.79
C THR A 96 -8.91 9.01 -2.49
N ALA A 97 -8.75 7.74 -2.10
CA ALA A 97 -9.32 7.22 -0.86
C ALA A 97 -8.75 7.94 0.37
N PHE A 98 -7.46 8.27 0.36
CA PHE A 98 -6.84 9.06 1.42
C PHE A 98 -7.43 10.48 1.48
N GLU A 99 -7.57 11.19 0.36
CA GLU A 99 -8.11 12.55 0.31
C GLU A 99 -9.55 12.62 0.86
N ASP A 100 -10.39 11.67 0.46
CA ASP A 100 -11.78 11.56 0.91
C ASP A 100 -11.91 11.34 2.43
N ALA A 101 -10.91 10.69 3.03
CA ALA A 101 -10.80 10.50 4.48
C ALA A 101 -10.17 11.72 5.16
N ALA A 102 -9.10 12.29 4.58
CA ALA A 102 -8.37 13.45 5.08
C ALA A 102 -9.26 14.69 5.21
N ALA A 103 -10.27 14.84 4.35
CA ALA A 103 -11.27 15.90 4.44
C ALA A 103 -12.07 15.91 5.75
N LYS A 104 -12.04 14.81 6.51
CA LYS A 104 -12.72 14.63 7.81
C LYS A 104 -11.74 14.48 8.96
N ALA A 105 -10.44 14.62 8.70
CA ALA A 105 -9.38 14.38 9.67
C ALA A 105 -9.39 15.38 10.82
N GLY A 106 -9.02 14.90 12.02
CA GLY A 106 -8.85 15.74 13.20
C GLY A 106 -7.47 16.40 13.27
N GLU A 107 -7.27 17.33 14.21
CA GLU A 107 -5.98 18.03 14.38
C GLU A 107 -4.80 17.06 14.64
N ASN A 108 -5.07 15.92 15.31
CA ASN A 108 -4.08 14.89 15.61
C ASN A 108 -3.55 14.14 14.36
N GLU A 109 -4.22 14.26 13.23
CA GLU A 109 -3.88 13.59 11.97
C GLU A 109 -3.18 14.55 10.98
N SER A 110 -2.96 15.81 11.38
CA SER A 110 -2.34 16.84 10.54
C SER A 110 -0.95 16.49 10.00
N ILE A 111 -0.19 15.67 10.72
CA ILE A 111 1.12 15.15 10.28
C ILE A 111 0.96 14.28 9.03
N LEU A 112 -0.02 13.37 9.03
CA LEU A 112 -0.28 12.48 7.89
C LEU A 112 -0.78 13.28 6.69
N VAL A 113 -1.67 14.25 6.90
CA VAL A 113 -2.17 15.12 5.81
C VAL A 113 -1.04 15.93 5.20
N THR A 114 -0.17 16.54 6.03
CA THR A 114 0.96 17.34 5.52
C THR A 114 1.98 16.48 4.78
N GLY A 115 2.31 15.30 5.33
CA GLY A 115 3.23 14.38 4.69
C GLY A 115 2.68 13.80 3.39
N TYR A 116 1.37 13.55 3.33
CA TYR A 116 0.67 13.14 2.12
C TYR A 116 0.80 14.14 0.97
N GLU A 117 0.60 15.43 1.23
CA GLU A 117 0.71 16.45 0.17
C GLU A 117 2.12 16.47 -0.44
N GLN A 118 3.16 16.30 0.38
CA GLN A 118 4.54 16.18 -0.10
C GLN A 118 4.73 14.92 -0.95
N VAL A 119 4.30 13.76 -0.44
CA VAL A 119 4.39 12.47 -1.16
C VAL A 119 3.66 12.51 -2.49
N LYS A 120 2.53 13.22 -2.57
CA LYS A 120 1.76 13.40 -3.80
C LYS A 120 2.50 14.26 -4.83
N GLU A 121 3.19 15.31 -4.40
CA GLU A 121 4.05 16.11 -5.28
C GLU A 121 5.22 15.27 -5.80
N ASP A 122 5.91 14.55 -4.91
CA ASP A 122 7.04 13.70 -5.25
C ASP A 122 6.63 12.56 -6.20
N TYR A 123 5.43 12.00 -6.03
CA TYR A 123 4.85 11.00 -6.93
C TYR A 123 4.69 11.52 -8.37
N ALA A 124 4.24 12.76 -8.55
CA ALA A 124 4.13 13.35 -9.89
C ALA A 124 5.50 13.51 -10.56
N HIS A 125 6.55 13.77 -9.76
CA HIS A 125 7.92 13.76 -10.26
C HIS A 125 8.39 12.36 -10.65
N MET A 126 8.10 11.35 -9.82
CA MET A 126 8.46 9.96 -10.08
C MET A 126 7.85 9.42 -11.37
N THR A 127 6.55 9.64 -11.58
CA THR A 127 5.85 9.22 -12.80
C THR A 127 6.40 9.92 -14.05
N GLY A 128 6.73 11.22 -13.95
CA GLY A 128 7.39 11.96 -15.03
C GLY A 128 8.81 11.46 -15.35
N ALA A 129 9.57 11.06 -14.32
CA ALA A 129 10.90 10.49 -14.49
C ALA A 129 10.82 9.10 -15.16
N ALA A 130 9.85 8.27 -14.79
CA ALA A 130 9.59 6.98 -15.44
C ALA A 130 9.27 7.15 -16.93
N ASP A 131 8.40 8.11 -17.28
CA ASP A 131 8.07 8.41 -18.68
C ASP A 131 9.31 8.82 -19.50
N ALA A 132 10.17 9.65 -18.94
CA ALA A 132 11.42 10.07 -19.57
C ALA A 132 12.38 8.88 -19.77
N MET A 133 12.54 8.06 -18.73
CA MET A 133 13.35 6.84 -18.73
C MET A 133 12.87 5.84 -19.78
N PHE A 134 11.55 5.60 -19.88
CA PHE A 134 11.00 4.72 -20.91
C PHE A 134 11.21 5.27 -22.32
N ALA A 135 10.97 6.56 -22.52
CA ALA A 135 11.14 7.19 -23.83
C ALA A 135 12.59 7.14 -24.31
N SER A 136 13.55 7.32 -23.40
CA SER A 136 14.97 7.24 -23.74
C SER A 136 15.42 5.80 -23.99
N PHE A 137 14.95 4.84 -23.18
CA PHE A 137 15.16 3.41 -23.40
C PHE A 137 14.65 2.95 -24.78
N GLU A 138 13.41 3.30 -25.13
CA GLU A 138 12.79 2.94 -26.42
C GLU A 138 13.54 3.55 -27.61
N LYS A 139 14.08 4.76 -27.43
CA LYS A 139 14.84 5.47 -28.47
C LYS A 139 16.23 4.90 -28.68
N GLU A 140 16.94 4.56 -27.60
CA GLU A 140 18.33 4.12 -27.64
C GLU A 140 18.46 2.59 -27.71
N GLY A 141 17.39 1.85 -27.39
CA GLY A 141 17.35 0.39 -27.34
C GLY A 141 18.14 -0.21 -26.17
N LYS A 142 18.44 0.60 -25.15
CA LYS A 142 19.18 0.24 -23.93
C LYS A 142 18.97 1.31 -22.85
N PRO A 143 19.21 1.00 -21.56
CA PRO A 143 19.06 1.98 -20.48
C PRO A 143 19.97 3.18 -20.68
N VAL A 144 19.42 4.39 -20.48
CA VAL A 144 20.17 5.65 -20.47
C VAL A 144 20.41 6.02 -19.01
N GLN A 145 21.66 5.90 -18.54
CA GLN A 145 21.99 6.01 -17.12
C GLN A 145 21.47 7.29 -16.46
N GLU A 146 21.55 8.44 -17.13
CA GLU A 146 21.06 9.71 -16.58
C GLU A 146 19.56 9.66 -16.24
N ASP A 147 18.75 9.04 -17.11
CA ASP A 147 17.30 8.96 -16.88
C ASP A 147 16.94 7.86 -15.87
N VAL A 148 17.71 6.77 -15.81
CA VAL A 148 17.51 5.73 -14.78
C VAL A 148 17.83 6.26 -13.39
N ILE A 149 18.96 6.97 -13.24
CA ILE A 149 19.34 7.61 -11.97
C ILE A 149 18.28 8.66 -11.57
N ALA A 150 17.79 9.47 -12.53
CA ALA A 150 16.74 10.44 -12.23
C ALA A 150 15.43 9.78 -11.76
N PHE A 151 15.09 8.60 -12.30
CA PHE A 151 13.96 7.82 -11.82
C PHE A 151 14.22 7.26 -10.42
N GLU A 152 15.35 6.60 -10.18
CA GLU A 152 15.75 6.08 -8.86
C GLU A 152 15.76 7.17 -7.78
N GLU A 153 16.40 8.32 -8.02
CA GLU A 153 16.41 9.46 -7.10
C GLU A 153 14.98 9.95 -6.77
N SER A 154 14.06 9.85 -7.74
CA SER A 154 12.65 10.22 -7.52
C SER A 154 11.90 9.18 -6.70
N VAL A 155 12.19 7.89 -6.88
CA VAL A 155 11.64 6.80 -6.06
C VAL A 155 12.12 6.95 -4.62
N ASP A 156 13.43 7.15 -4.42
CA ASP A 156 14.04 7.44 -3.12
C ASP A 156 13.38 8.63 -2.42
N THR A 157 13.07 9.69 -3.17
CA THR A 157 12.43 10.89 -2.61
C THR A 157 11.04 10.56 -2.07
N VAL A 158 10.23 9.84 -2.85
CA VAL A 158 8.89 9.38 -2.43
C VAL A 158 8.98 8.49 -1.19
N PHE A 159 9.90 7.53 -1.18
CA PHE A 159 10.03 6.57 -0.08
C PHE A 159 10.52 7.24 1.20
N ASN A 160 11.56 8.06 1.11
CA ASN A 160 12.02 8.85 2.24
C ASN A 160 10.93 9.79 2.76
N GLY A 161 10.11 10.39 1.89
CA GLY A 161 8.97 11.21 2.26
C GLY A 161 7.91 10.45 3.07
N THR A 162 7.53 9.26 2.59
CA THR A 162 6.56 8.40 3.30
C THR A 162 7.10 7.90 4.64
N ASP A 163 8.36 7.45 4.71
CA ASP A 163 8.96 6.95 5.94
C ASP A 163 9.19 8.06 6.97
N ASN A 164 9.65 9.24 6.56
CA ASN A 164 9.78 10.39 7.46
C ASN A 164 8.43 10.82 8.03
N THR A 165 7.38 10.84 7.20
CA THR A 165 6.01 11.12 7.65
C THR A 165 5.55 10.10 8.70
N TRP A 166 5.84 8.82 8.45
CA TRP A 166 5.47 7.75 9.37
C TRP A 166 6.22 7.83 10.70
N VAL A 167 7.53 8.10 10.66
CA VAL A 167 8.34 8.31 11.87
C VAL A 167 7.81 9.49 12.66
N ALA A 168 7.51 10.62 12.01
CA ALA A 168 6.96 11.80 12.67
C ALA A 168 5.59 11.52 13.31
N TYR A 169 4.70 10.83 12.60
CA TYR A 169 3.38 10.46 13.09
C TYR A 169 3.46 9.57 14.33
N ASN A 170 4.30 8.53 14.30
CA ASN A 170 4.47 7.64 15.45
C ASN A 170 5.27 8.25 16.60
N SER A 171 6.21 9.16 16.32
CA SER A 171 6.97 9.86 17.38
C SER A 171 6.09 10.83 18.18
N GLY A 172 5.00 11.31 17.59
CA GLY A 172 4.00 12.15 18.25
C GLY A 172 2.95 11.38 19.03
N MET A 173 2.83 10.06 18.83
CA MET A 173 1.88 9.20 19.52
C MET A 173 2.62 8.31 20.51
N ASP A 174 2.28 8.41 21.80
CA ASP A 174 2.82 7.54 22.87
C ASP A 174 2.24 6.11 22.79
N ILE A 175 2.09 5.59 21.55
CA ILE A 175 1.41 4.35 21.20
C ILE A 175 2.44 3.42 20.56
N PRO A 176 2.68 2.22 21.11
CA PRO A 176 3.52 1.22 20.45
C PRO A 176 2.98 0.93 19.05
N PRO A 177 3.84 0.82 18.02
CA PRO A 177 3.38 0.53 16.66
C PRO A 177 2.53 -0.74 16.66
N THR A 178 1.34 -0.71 16.07
CA THR A 178 0.48 -1.91 16.06
C THR A 178 1.16 -3.07 15.32
N SER A 179 0.69 -4.31 15.52
CA SER A 179 1.17 -5.45 14.72
C SER A 179 1.05 -5.18 13.21
N ASN A 180 0.01 -4.45 12.78
CA ASN A 180 -0.18 -4.05 11.39
C ASN A 180 0.88 -3.03 10.92
N ALA A 181 1.24 -2.07 11.77
CA ALA A 181 2.35 -1.15 11.48
C ALA A 181 3.69 -1.89 11.33
N SER A 182 3.91 -2.94 12.13
CA SER A 182 5.11 -3.78 12.02
C SER A 182 5.16 -4.55 10.70
N ILE A 183 4.05 -5.15 10.28
CA ILE A 183 3.94 -5.88 9.01
C ILE A 183 4.13 -4.95 7.82
N ARG A 184 3.50 -3.76 7.82
CA ARG A 184 3.73 -2.73 6.80
C ARG A 184 5.22 -2.37 6.70
N ALA A 185 5.86 -2.09 7.83
CA ALA A 185 7.26 -1.67 7.86
C ALA A 185 8.19 -2.77 7.32
N LEU A 186 7.82 -4.05 7.48
CA LEU A 186 8.54 -5.18 6.89
C LEU A 186 8.31 -5.27 5.38
N TYR A 187 7.08 -5.09 4.89
CA TYR A 187 6.80 -5.05 3.44
C TYR A 187 7.52 -3.90 2.75
N GLY A 188 7.48 -2.69 3.30
CA GLY A 188 8.21 -1.55 2.74
C GLY A 188 9.71 -1.82 2.63
N LYS A 189 10.30 -2.46 3.64
CA LYS A 189 11.71 -2.85 3.59
C LYS A 189 12.00 -3.94 2.56
N LEU A 190 11.11 -4.91 2.42
CA LEU A 190 11.29 -5.97 1.44
C LEU A 190 11.13 -5.45 0.00
N LEU A 191 10.20 -4.52 -0.23
CA LEU A 191 10.02 -3.84 -1.52
C LEU A 191 11.23 -2.95 -1.87
N GLY A 192 11.80 -2.24 -0.90
CA GLY A 192 13.07 -1.52 -1.11
C GLY A 192 14.20 -2.46 -1.54
N ALA A 193 14.36 -3.60 -0.86
CA ALA A 193 15.36 -4.61 -1.26
C ALA A 193 15.10 -5.17 -2.68
N VAL A 194 13.85 -5.31 -3.09
CA VAL A 194 13.46 -5.74 -4.44
C VAL A 194 13.84 -4.68 -5.47
N GLU A 195 13.49 -3.42 -5.25
CA GLU A 195 13.82 -2.31 -6.15
C GLU A 195 15.32 -2.27 -6.43
N GLU A 196 16.13 -2.25 -5.37
CA GLU A 196 17.59 -2.26 -5.41
C GLU A 196 18.13 -3.49 -6.18
N SER A 197 17.44 -4.64 -6.05
CA SER A 197 17.77 -5.84 -6.79
C SER A 197 17.53 -5.69 -8.30
N TYR A 198 16.48 -4.99 -8.71
CA TYR A 198 16.20 -4.69 -10.11
C TYR A 198 17.11 -3.57 -10.66
N ALA A 199 17.39 -2.55 -9.87
CA ALA A 199 18.23 -1.41 -10.25
C ALA A 199 19.68 -1.83 -10.52
N TYR A 200 20.24 -2.76 -9.74
CA TYR A 200 21.62 -3.23 -9.91
C TYR A 200 21.98 -3.64 -11.35
N PRO A 201 21.29 -4.60 -12.00
CA PRO A 201 21.61 -5.00 -13.36
C PRO A 201 21.30 -3.91 -14.42
N VAL A 202 20.38 -2.97 -14.14
CA VAL A 202 20.06 -1.86 -15.04
C VAL A 202 21.17 -0.81 -15.05
N LEU A 203 21.65 -0.41 -13.87
CA LEU A 203 22.66 0.63 -13.68
C LEU A 203 24.08 0.09 -13.83
N GLY A 204 24.28 -1.18 -13.46
CA GLY A 204 25.60 -1.80 -13.31
C GLY A 204 26.37 -1.28 -12.10
N ASP A 205 25.72 -0.60 -11.16
CA ASP A 205 26.32 -0.08 -9.93
C ASP A 205 26.26 -1.11 -8.81
N LYS A 206 27.42 -1.52 -8.30
CA LYS A 206 27.48 -2.50 -7.21
C LYS A 206 26.88 -1.99 -5.90
N THR A 207 26.72 -0.68 -5.76
CA THR A 207 26.09 -0.07 -4.60
C THR A 207 24.65 -0.58 -4.44
N GLU A 208 23.87 -0.68 -5.52
CA GLU A 208 22.49 -1.22 -5.46
C GLU A 208 22.45 -2.67 -4.98
N LYS A 209 23.41 -3.51 -5.41
CA LYS A 209 23.53 -4.87 -4.86
C LYS A 209 23.81 -4.86 -3.37
N GLU A 210 24.71 -3.99 -2.93
CA GLU A 210 25.08 -3.86 -1.52
C GLU A 210 23.91 -3.34 -0.68
N ASN A 211 23.13 -2.39 -1.21
CA ASN A 211 21.91 -1.86 -0.60
C ASN A 211 20.83 -2.93 -0.50
N ALA A 212 20.54 -3.67 -1.58
CA ALA A 212 19.58 -4.78 -1.58
C ALA A 212 19.90 -5.80 -0.48
N LEU A 213 21.16 -6.25 -0.39
CA LEU A 213 21.61 -7.21 0.62
C LEU A 213 21.57 -6.63 2.04
N ALA A 214 21.85 -5.34 2.20
CA ALA A 214 21.72 -4.65 3.47
C ALA A 214 20.26 -4.58 3.93
N ASP A 215 19.32 -4.29 3.02
CA ASP A 215 17.89 -4.21 3.33
C ASP A 215 17.27 -5.59 3.62
N PHE A 216 17.69 -6.66 2.95
CA PHE A 216 17.33 -8.03 3.36
C PHE A 216 17.82 -8.36 4.78
N ALA A 217 19.02 -7.92 5.15
CA ALA A 217 19.55 -8.12 6.50
C ALA A 217 18.84 -7.23 7.54
N GLU A 218 18.49 -5.99 7.17
CA GLU A 218 17.73 -5.09 8.03
C GLU A 218 16.32 -5.63 8.29
N PHE A 219 15.69 -6.23 7.27
CA PHE A 219 14.41 -6.94 7.41
C PHE A 219 14.50 -7.99 8.53
N ASP A 220 15.51 -8.86 8.52
CA ASP A 220 15.68 -9.89 9.55
C ASP A 220 15.86 -9.29 10.96
N ALA A 221 16.62 -8.20 11.07
CA ALA A 221 16.79 -7.48 12.33
C ALA A 221 15.48 -6.86 12.83
N ARG A 222 14.65 -6.30 11.93
CA ARG A 222 13.33 -5.75 12.25
C ARG A 222 12.36 -6.83 12.70
N VAL A 223 12.34 -7.99 12.01
CA VAL A 223 11.52 -9.14 12.42
C VAL A 223 11.89 -9.60 13.82
N ALA A 224 13.18 -9.73 14.13
CA ALA A 224 13.62 -10.15 15.46
C ALA A 224 13.10 -9.20 16.56
N ARG A 225 13.23 -7.88 16.36
CA ARG A 225 12.69 -6.87 17.27
C ARG A 225 11.16 -6.96 17.40
N TYR A 226 10.45 -7.05 16.28
CA TYR A 226 8.98 -7.11 16.30
C TYR A 226 8.44 -8.40 16.91
N ALA A 227 9.14 -9.53 16.77
CA ALA A 227 8.76 -10.78 17.44
C ALA A 227 8.91 -10.70 18.97
N GLU A 228 9.85 -9.88 19.48
CA GLU A 228 9.97 -9.60 20.91
C GLU A 228 8.85 -8.66 21.41
N GLU A 229 8.53 -7.63 20.63
CA GLU A 229 7.47 -6.66 20.95
C GLU A 229 6.05 -7.25 20.82
N TYR A 230 5.82 -8.11 19.82
CA TYR A 230 4.53 -8.71 19.47
C TYR A 230 4.61 -10.25 19.41
N PRO A 231 4.78 -10.95 20.54
CA PRO A 231 5.02 -12.40 20.56
C PRO A 231 3.82 -13.25 20.11
N ALA A 232 2.63 -12.65 19.98
CA ALA A 232 1.44 -13.30 19.45
C ALA A 232 1.32 -13.20 17.92
N THR A 233 2.10 -12.33 17.28
CA THR A 233 2.11 -12.15 15.83
C THR A 233 3.13 -13.10 15.21
N SER A 234 2.70 -13.89 14.22
CA SER A 234 3.60 -14.71 13.42
C SER A 234 4.14 -13.90 12.25
N TYR A 235 5.45 -14.01 12.00
CA TYR A 235 6.14 -13.42 10.85
C TYR A 235 6.72 -14.50 9.93
N ASP A 236 6.41 -15.77 10.16
CA ASP A 236 7.04 -16.90 9.46
C ASP A 236 6.78 -16.90 7.95
N ASP A 237 5.55 -16.57 7.52
CA ASP A 237 5.20 -16.49 6.11
C ASP A 237 5.97 -15.35 5.41
N LEU A 238 6.11 -14.20 6.06
CA LEU A 238 6.88 -13.05 5.55
C LEU A 238 8.36 -13.39 5.40
N LYS A 239 8.94 -14.11 6.37
CA LYS A 239 10.31 -14.60 6.30
C LYS A 239 10.51 -15.58 5.14
N ALA A 240 9.57 -16.50 4.96
CA ALA A 240 9.64 -17.46 3.86
C ALA A 240 9.60 -16.76 2.50
N VAL A 241 8.72 -15.77 2.31
CA VAL A 241 8.66 -14.94 1.11
C VAL A 241 9.97 -14.17 0.91
N LYS A 242 10.49 -13.54 1.96
CA LYS A 242 11.78 -12.84 1.91
C LYS A 242 12.91 -13.76 1.46
N ASP A 243 13.01 -14.97 2.02
CA ASP A 243 14.08 -15.91 1.69
C ASP A 243 13.99 -16.40 0.24
N GLU A 244 12.76 -16.62 -0.29
CA GLU A 244 12.53 -16.94 -1.70
C GLU A 244 12.95 -15.79 -2.62
N ILE A 245 12.54 -14.55 -2.32
CA ILE A 245 12.89 -13.35 -3.08
C ILE A 245 14.41 -13.11 -3.07
N GLN A 246 15.05 -13.13 -1.90
CA GLN A 246 16.49 -12.95 -1.77
C GLN A 246 17.26 -14.00 -2.58
N THR A 247 16.82 -15.26 -2.53
CA THR A 247 17.46 -16.34 -3.31
C THR A 247 17.34 -16.07 -4.82
N ALA A 248 16.18 -15.62 -5.29
CA ALA A 248 15.97 -15.29 -6.71
C ALA A 248 16.82 -14.09 -7.14
N ALA A 249 16.86 -13.02 -6.34
CA ALA A 249 17.70 -11.85 -6.57
C ALA A 249 19.19 -12.22 -6.62
N GLU A 250 19.68 -13.02 -5.68
CA GLU A 250 21.08 -13.49 -5.67
C GLU A 250 21.43 -14.34 -6.91
N SER A 251 20.49 -15.14 -7.43
CA SER A 251 20.68 -15.89 -8.69
C SER A 251 20.81 -14.92 -9.87
N MET A 252 19.90 -13.94 -9.96
CA MET A 252 19.94 -12.91 -11.00
C MET A 252 21.26 -12.11 -10.96
N PHE A 253 21.72 -11.73 -9.76
CA PHE A 253 23.00 -11.06 -9.56
C PHE A 253 24.16 -11.91 -10.07
N ALA A 254 24.20 -13.19 -9.71
CA ALA A 254 25.28 -14.08 -10.10
C ALA A 254 25.36 -14.26 -11.64
N THR A 255 24.21 -14.37 -12.30
CA THR A 255 24.16 -14.44 -13.77
C THR A 255 24.59 -13.12 -14.41
N PHE A 256 24.08 -11.98 -13.92
CA PHE A 256 24.49 -10.66 -14.39
C PHE A 256 25.99 -10.44 -14.26
N GLU A 257 26.59 -10.75 -13.11
CA GLU A 257 28.03 -10.62 -12.87
C GLU A 257 28.87 -11.53 -13.77
N LYS A 258 28.34 -12.72 -14.11
CA LYS A 258 29.04 -13.68 -14.96
C LYS A 258 28.94 -13.35 -16.44
N ASP A 259 27.76 -12.95 -16.92
CA ASP A 259 27.44 -12.86 -18.34
C ASP A 259 27.31 -11.41 -18.84
N GLY A 260 27.32 -10.42 -17.93
CA GLY A 260 27.10 -9.00 -18.23
C GLY A 260 25.66 -8.67 -18.61
N LYS A 261 24.72 -9.60 -18.37
CA LYS A 261 23.29 -9.47 -18.63
C LYS A 261 22.52 -10.45 -17.73
N VAL A 262 21.29 -10.10 -17.40
CA VAL A 262 20.37 -10.98 -16.66
C VAL A 262 19.89 -12.17 -17.52
N ASN A 263 19.43 -13.22 -16.84
CA ASN A 263 18.66 -14.29 -17.47
C ASN A 263 17.17 -13.99 -17.31
N GLU A 264 16.45 -13.92 -18.42
CA GLU A 264 15.01 -13.64 -18.48
C GLU A 264 14.17 -14.59 -17.60
N GLU A 265 14.55 -15.88 -17.49
CA GLU A 265 13.84 -16.83 -16.62
C GLU A 265 14.05 -16.55 -15.13
N GLU A 266 15.21 -15.99 -14.75
CA GLU A 266 15.50 -15.61 -13.37
C GLU A 266 14.76 -14.32 -12.99
N VAL A 267 14.70 -13.35 -13.91
CA VAL A 267 13.90 -12.12 -13.74
C VAL A 267 12.41 -12.47 -13.57
N ALA A 268 11.85 -13.28 -14.47
CA ALA A 268 10.45 -13.72 -14.37
C ALA A 268 10.16 -14.56 -13.12
N THR A 269 11.18 -15.26 -12.58
CA THR A 269 11.05 -15.98 -11.31
C THR A 269 10.96 -15.00 -10.14
N LEU A 270 11.82 -13.98 -10.10
CA LEU A 270 11.78 -12.93 -9.10
C LEU A 270 10.45 -12.17 -9.15
N GLU A 271 10.06 -11.71 -10.34
CA GLU A 271 8.82 -10.97 -10.60
C GLU A 271 7.59 -11.70 -10.04
N LYS A 272 7.43 -12.98 -10.39
CA LYS A 272 6.32 -13.81 -9.86
C LYS A 272 6.31 -13.92 -8.33
N LEU A 273 7.48 -13.96 -7.69
CA LEU A 273 7.56 -13.97 -6.23
C LEU A 273 7.13 -12.63 -5.65
N VAL A 274 7.52 -11.53 -6.30
CA VAL A 274 7.12 -10.19 -5.86
C VAL A 274 5.64 -9.91 -6.12
N GLU A 275 5.08 -10.28 -7.28
CA GLU A 275 3.64 -10.19 -7.54
C GLU A 275 2.83 -10.91 -6.44
N LYS A 276 3.28 -12.09 -6.03
CA LYS A 276 2.66 -12.84 -4.93
C LYS A 276 2.77 -12.07 -3.61
N MET A 277 3.95 -11.54 -3.30
CA MET A 277 4.17 -10.70 -2.12
C MET A 277 3.22 -9.50 -2.10
N ASN A 278 3.11 -8.79 -3.22
CA ASN A 278 2.29 -7.61 -3.44
C ASN A 278 0.81 -7.91 -3.20
N VAL A 279 0.31 -9.00 -3.79
CA VAL A 279 -1.07 -9.46 -3.59
C VAL A 279 -1.35 -9.78 -2.12
N ASP A 280 -0.44 -10.46 -1.45
CA ASP A 280 -0.62 -10.82 -0.03
C ASP A 280 -0.51 -9.58 0.89
N CYS A 281 0.37 -8.64 0.56
CA CYS A 281 0.48 -7.34 1.22
C CYS A 281 -0.84 -6.57 1.15
N LEU A 282 -1.41 -6.39 -0.05
CA LEU A 282 -2.67 -5.67 -0.24
C LEU A 282 -3.85 -6.30 0.49
N LYS A 283 -3.95 -7.64 0.50
CA LYS A 283 -5.00 -8.35 1.27
C LYS A 283 -4.94 -8.02 2.76
N LEU A 284 -3.75 -7.88 3.33
CA LEU A 284 -3.59 -7.54 4.75
C LEU A 284 -4.10 -6.14 5.05
N PHE A 285 -3.90 -5.17 4.16
CA PHE A 285 -4.48 -3.82 4.33
C PHE A 285 -5.99 -3.83 4.27
N ASP A 286 -6.56 -4.57 3.30
CA ASP A 286 -8.00 -4.66 3.16
C ASP A 286 -8.65 -5.39 4.36
N GLN A 287 -7.99 -6.42 4.90
CA GLN A 287 -8.45 -7.12 6.11
C GLN A 287 -8.31 -6.28 7.38
N ALA A 288 -7.18 -5.60 7.58
CA ALA A 288 -6.94 -4.71 8.71
C ALA A 288 -7.94 -3.55 8.78
N SER A 289 -8.40 -3.05 7.62
CA SER A 289 -9.47 -2.05 7.55
C SER A 289 -10.85 -2.58 8.00
N SER A 290 -11.03 -3.91 8.02
CA SER A 290 -12.30 -4.59 8.32
C SER A 290 -12.39 -5.15 9.76
N GLU A 291 -11.25 -5.45 10.40
CA GLU A 291 -11.18 -5.89 11.79
C GLU A 291 -11.22 -4.70 12.75
N LYS A 292 -12.44 -4.25 13.06
CA LYS A 292 -12.68 -3.25 14.12
C LYS A 292 -12.16 -3.76 15.46
N ALA A 293 -11.44 -2.92 16.20
CA ALA A 293 -11.15 -3.16 17.61
C ALA A 293 -12.46 -3.51 18.37
N PRO A 294 -12.47 -4.54 19.23
CA PRO A 294 -13.65 -4.85 20.02
C PRO A 294 -13.97 -3.63 20.90
N VAL A 295 -15.22 -3.15 20.78
CA VAL A 295 -15.79 -2.15 21.67
C VAL A 295 -15.66 -2.67 23.10
N ILE A 296 -14.69 -2.18 23.85
CA ILE A 296 -14.70 -2.32 25.31
C ILE A 296 -15.79 -1.38 25.78
N SER A 297 -17.01 -1.91 25.93
CA SER A 297 -18.02 -1.22 26.69
C SER A 297 -17.55 -1.23 28.15
N GLU A 298 -17.16 -0.06 28.65
CA GLU A 298 -17.09 0.16 30.09
C GLU A 298 -18.51 -0.02 30.64
N THR A 299 -18.83 -1.25 31.04
CA THR A 299 -19.99 -1.48 31.90
C THR A 299 -19.64 -0.88 33.25
N GLY A 300 -20.12 0.35 33.43
CA GLY A 300 -20.03 1.12 34.66
C GLY A 300 -20.43 0.27 35.85
N ASN A 301 -19.56 0.30 36.85
CA ASN A 301 -19.73 -0.34 38.14
C ASN A 301 -20.78 0.46 38.94
N GLU A 302 -22.08 0.27 38.66
CA GLU A 302 -23.14 0.87 39.48
C GLU A 302 -23.30 0.09 40.79
N THR A 303 -22.85 0.75 41.85
CA THR A 303 -23.01 0.31 43.24
C THR A 303 -24.48 0.46 43.63
N VAL A 304 -25.25 -0.64 43.65
CA VAL A 304 -26.60 -0.62 44.21
C VAL A 304 -26.51 -0.68 45.74
N VAL A 305 -26.56 0.49 46.37
CA VAL A 305 -26.87 0.64 47.79
C VAL A 305 -28.34 0.32 47.99
N ASN A 306 -28.65 -0.85 48.54
CA ASN A 306 -30.02 -1.21 48.90
C ASN A 306 -30.28 -0.79 50.35
N THR A 307 -30.82 0.42 50.54
CA THR A 307 -31.45 0.83 51.80
C THR A 307 -32.97 0.81 51.62
N THR A 308 -33.64 -0.10 52.33
CA THR A 308 -35.04 0.13 52.70
C THR A 308 -35.29 -0.38 54.12
N ALA A 309 -36.03 0.46 54.85
CA ALA A 309 -36.40 0.40 56.25
C ALA A 309 -37.41 -0.71 56.59
#